data_AF-A0A1S2QPH5-F1
#
_entry.id   AF-A0A1S2QPH5-F1
#
_cell.length_a   1.000
_cell.length_b   1.000
_cell.length_c   1.000
_cell.angle_alpha   90.00
_cell.angle_beta   90.00
_cell.angle_gamma   90.00
#
_symmetry.space_group_name_H-M   'P 1'
#
loop_
_entity.id
_entity.type
_entity.pdbx_description
1 polymer ?
#
loop_
_entity_poly.entity_id
_entity_poly.type
_entity_poly.pdbx_seq_one_letter_code
_entity_poly.pdbx_strand_id
1 'polypeptide(L)'
;MKRRSWIITLSSAIVLIAFVFYISVLAPYNLTGVLFKNSLGLINQHSIKEIDELARYFKGYKITDVNYLGSDTYEVTTDKGVFMISADYSDTMYWKYKIFKLDKKLQHFTNPM
;
A
#
# COMPACT_ATOMS: atom_id res chain seq x y z
N MET A 1 -16.80 -41.92 -25.30
CA MET A 1 -15.95 -40.69 -25.34
C MET A 1 -16.16 -39.69 -24.18
N LYS A 2 -17.12 -39.87 -23.25
CA LYS A 2 -17.37 -38.88 -22.18
C LYS A 2 -16.37 -38.88 -21.01
N ARG A 3 -15.72 -40.01 -20.68
CA ARG A 3 -14.80 -40.10 -19.52
C ARG A 3 -13.49 -39.32 -19.68
N ARG A 4 -13.02 -39.10 -20.91
CA ARG A 4 -11.79 -38.33 -21.19
C ARG A 4 -11.99 -36.81 -21.04
N SER A 5 -13.22 -36.32 -21.25
CA SER A 5 -13.54 -34.89 -21.15
C SER A 5 -13.40 -34.35 -19.73
N TRP A 6 -13.89 -35.09 -18.73
CA TRP A 6 -13.82 -34.67 -17.32
C TRP A 6 -12.38 -34.59 -16.80
N ILE A 7 -11.52 -35.50 -17.25
CA ILE A 7 -10.10 -35.50 -16.87
C ILE A 7 -9.40 -34.26 -17.43
N ILE A 8 -9.68 -33.89 -18.69
CA ILE A 8 -9.10 -32.69 -19.30
C ILE A 8 -9.58 -31.43 -18.58
N THR A 9 -10.88 -31.34 -18.26
CA THR A 9 -11.45 -30.19 -17.53
C THR A 9 -10.87 -30.06 -16.12
N LEU A 10 -10.69 -31.18 -15.41
CA LEU A 10 -10.12 -31.21 -14.07
C LEU A 10 -8.63 -30.81 -14.10
N SER A 11 -7.87 -31.33 -15.07
CA SER A 11 -6.46 -30.96 -15.27
C SER A 11 -6.31 -29.48 -15.62
N SER A 12 -7.17 -28.92 -16.48
CA SER A 12 -7.12 -27.49 -16.80
C SER A 12 -7.44 -26.60 -15.61
N ALA A 13 -8.35 -27.03 -14.71
CA ALA A 13 -8.69 -26.28 -13.51
C ALA A 13 -7.52 -26.25 -12.51
N ILE A 14 -6.82 -27.38 -12.34
CA ILE A 14 -5.64 -27.46 -11.47
C ILE A 14 -4.51 -26.57 -12.00
N VAL A 15 -4.27 -26.57 -13.32
CA VAL A 15 -3.27 -25.69 -13.95
C VAL A 15 -3.63 -24.22 -13.76
N LEU A 16 -4.91 -23.85 -13.88
CA LEU A 16 -5.36 -22.49 -13.64
C LEU A 16 -5.14 -22.06 -12.19
N ILE A 17 -5.46 -22.92 -11.22
CA ILE A 17 -5.26 -22.65 -9.78
C ILE A 17 -3.76 -22.49 -9.48
N ALA A 18 -2.92 -23.38 -10.00
CA ALA A 18 -1.47 -23.30 -9.83
C ALA A 18 -0.89 -22.03 -10.48
N PHE A 19 -1.42 -21.62 -11.64
CA PHE A 19 -1.01 -20.40 -12.33
C PHE A 19 -1.40 -19.13 -11.56
N VAL A 20 -2.63 -19.08 -11.01
CA VAL A 20 -3.08 -17.99 -10.13
C VAL A 20 -2.21 -17.94 -8.86
N PHE A 21 -1.91 -19.09 -8.26
CA PHE A 21 -1.03 -19.17 -7.10
C PHE A 21 0.38 -18.68 -7.43
N TYR A 22 0.95 -19.12 -8.56
CA TYR A 22 2.24 -18.67 -9.04
C TYR A 22 2.28 -17.15 -9.27
N ILE A 23 1.25 -16.57 -9.91
CA ILE A 23 1.12 -15.12 -10.05
C ILE A 23 1.00 -14.44 -8.68
N SER A 24 0.27 -15.02 -7.73
CA SER A 24 0.08 -14.41 -6.41
C SER A 24 1.33 -14.42 -5.53
N VAL A 25 2.22 -15.43 -5.67
CA VAL A 25 3.39 -15.62 -4.79
C VAL A 25 4.70 -15.19 -5.43
N LEU A 26 4.87 -15.41 -6.74
CA LEU A 26 6.15 -15.23 -7.43
C LEU A 26 6.13 -14.12 -8.49
N ALA A 27 4.97 -13.53 -8.82
CA ALA A 27 4.98 -12.38 -9.70
C ALA A 27 5.63 -11.17 -9.00
N PRO A 28 6.44 -10.38 -9.70
CA PRO A 28 7.07 -9.15 -9.16
C PRO A 28 6.06 -8.07 -8.74
N TYR A 29 4.77 -8.30 -9.00
CA TYR A 29 3.66 -7.49 -8.53
C TYR A 29 3.04 -8.19 -7.32
N ASN A 30 3.41 -7.74 -6.12
CA ASN A 30 2.74 -8.06 -4.86
C ASN A 30 1.25 -7.67 -4.95
N LEU A 31 0.42 -8.47 -5.62
CA LEU A 31 -1.02 -8.21 -5.76
C LEU A 31 -1.72 -8.26 -4.40
N THR A 32 -1.25 -9.11 -3.49
CA THR A 32 -1.63 -9.08 -2.08
C THR A 32 -1.25 -7.75 -1.43
N GLY A 33 -0.02 -7.28 -1.58
CA GLY A 33 0.41 -5.99 -1.05
C GLY A 33 -0.39 -4.79 -1.60
N VAL A 34 -0.75 -4.81 -2.88
CA VAL A 34 -1.54 -3.74 -3.53
C VAL A 34 -3.02 -3.79 -3.13
N LEU A 35 -3.62 -4.99 -3.00
CA LEU A 35 -5.01 -5.15 -2.57
C LEU A 35 -5.18 -4.85 -1.07
N PHE A 36 -4.25 -5.28 -0.22
CA PHE A 36 -4.27 -4.95 1.22
C PHE A 36 -4.00 -3.46 1.48
N LYS A 37 -3.12 -2.81 0.70
CA LYS A 37 -2.88 -1.36 0.82
C LYS A 37 -4.08 -0.50 0.44
N ASN A 38 -4.94 -0.97 -0.45
CA ASN A 38 -6.15 -0.23 -0.83
C ASN A 38 -7.35 -0.52 0.09
N SER A 39 -7.37 -1.66 0.79
CA SER A 39 -8.50 -2.08 1.62
C SER A 39 -8.52 -1.51 3.06
N LEU A 40 -7.39 -1.01 3.57
CA LEU A 40 -7.26 -0.60 4.97
C LEU A 40 -7.36 0.92 5.20
N GLY A 41 -7.78 1.70 4.20
CA GLY A 41 -7.77 3.16 4.32
C GLY A 41 -6.36 3.75 4.44
N LEU A 42 -5.35 3.01 3.99
CA LEU A 42 -3.96 3.42 4.07
C LEU A 42 -3.69 4.55 3.07
N ILE A 43 -3.03 5.61 3.55
CA ILE A 43 -2.58 6.71 2.69
C ILE A 43 -1.56 6.16 1.69
N ASN A 44 -1.92 6.19 0.42
CA ASN A 44 -1.09 5.88 -0.73
C ASN A 44 -0.80 7.17 -1.56
N GLN A 45 0.17 7.11 -2.47
CA GLN A 45 0.56 8.25 -3.32
C GLN A 45 -0.63 8.93 -4.03
N HIS A 46 -1.63 8.14 -4.43
CA HIS A 46 -2.85 8.65 -5.06
C HIS A 46 -3.73 9.41 -4.07
N SER A 47 -4.01 8.82 -2.90
CA SER A 47 -4.87 9.41 -1.87
C SER A 47 -4.34 10.73 -1.29
N ILE A 48 -3.02 10.97 -1.29
CA ILE A 48 -2.44 12.25 -0.87
C ILE A 48 -2.95 13.41 -1.73
N LYS A 49 -3.26 13.15 -3.01
CA LYS A 49 -3.80 14.16 -3.93
C LYS A 49 -5.33 14.33 -3.81
N GLU A 50 -6.02 13.36 -3.23
CA GLU A 50 -7.47 13.36 -3.06
C GLU A 50 -7.88 13.97 -1.72
N ILE A 51 -7.02 13.90 -0.71
CA ILE A 51 -7.24 14.50 0.60
C ILE A 51 -6.90 15.99 0.54
N ASP A 52 -7.91 16.84 0.59
CA ASP A 52 -7.84 18.30 0.47
C ASP A 52 -6.68 18.95 1.27
N GLU A 53 -6.51 18.57 2.54
CA GLU A 53 -5.46 19.10 3.42
C GLU A 53 -4.05 18.72 2.93
N LEU A 54 -3.85 17.44 2.58
CA LEU A 54 -2.56 16.93 2.11
C LEU A 54 -2.25 17.43 0.70
N ALA A 55 -3.25 17.50 -0.18
CA ALA A 55 -3.12 17.96 -1.55
C ALA A 55 -2.67 19.43 -1.61
N ARG A 56 -3.19 20.27 -0.70
CA ARG A 56 -2.74 21.67 -0.57
C ARG A 56 -1.30 21.74 -0.07
N TYR A 57 -0.93 20.95 0.92
CA TYR A 57 0.43 20.98 1.49
C TYR A 57 1.49 20.50 0.48
N PHE A 58 1.23 19.39 -0.21
CA PHE A 58 2.15 18.79 -1.18
C PHE A 58 2.00 19.35 -2.60
N LYS A 59 1.29 20.47 -2.78
CA LYS A 59 1.14 21.10 -4.10
C LYS A 59 2.51 21.51 -4.65
N GLY A 60 2.88 20.94 -5.80
CA GLY A 60 4.20 21.18 -6.41
C GLY A 60 5.35 20.41 -5.75
N TYR A 61 5.05 19.33 -5.03
CA TYR A 61 6.01 18.32 -4.59
C TYR A 61 5.84 17.08 -5.48
N LYS A 62 6.95 16.49 -5.91
CA LYS A 62 6.93 15.21 -6.59
C LYS A 62 7.11 14.11 -5.54
N ILE A 63 6.00 13.46 -5.18
CA ILE A 63 6.01 12.31 -4.28
C ILE A 63 6.63 11.12 -5.02
N THR A 64 7.71 10.56 -4.46
CA THR A 64 8.42 9.41 -5.03
C THR A 64 8.08 8.12 -4.32
N ASP A 65 7.83 8.18 -3.01
CA ASP A 65 7.53 7.01 -2.21
C ASP A 65 6.62 7.35 -1.02
N VAL A 66 5.80 6.39 -0.60
CA VAL A 66 4.95 6.48 0.60
C VAL A 66 5.05 5.15 1.32
N ASN A 67 5.67 5.18 2.50
CA ASN A 67 5.86 4.03 3.35
C ASN A 67 4.97 4.13 4.59
N TYR A 68 4.33 3.03 4.97
CA TYR A 68 3.53 2.98 6.19
C TYR A 68 4.42 2.55 7.35
N LEU A 69 4.47 3.36 8.41
CA LEU A 69 5.31 3.12 9.59
C LEU A 69 4.53 2.48 10.77
N GLY A 70 3.21 2.30 10.63
CA GLY A 70 2.35 1.83 11.72
C GLY A 70 1.71 2.96 12.52
N SER A 71 0.72 2.64 13.36
CA SER A 71 -0.01 3.61 14.20
C SER A 71 -0.49 4.83 13.42
N ASP A 72 -1.12 4.60 12.26
CA ASP A 72 -1.63 5.65 11.37
C ASP A 72 -0.59 6.69 10.95
N THR A 73 0.69 6.30 10.97
CA THR A 73 1.83 7.13 10.60
C THR A 73 2.46 6.66 9.29
N TYR A 74 2.80 7.62 8.43
CA TYR A 74 3.26 7.42 7.07
C TYR A 74 4.52 8.25 6.83
N GLU A 75 5.55 7.67 6.21
CA GLU A 75 6.70 8.38 5.67
C GLU A 75 6.46 8.67 4.19
N VAL A 76 6.43 9.95 3.82
CA VAL A 76 6.29 10.42 2.43
C VAL A 76 7.62 10.97 1.96
N THR A 77 8.24 10.30 1.00
CA THR A 77 9.46 10.79 0.34
C THR A 77 9.08 11.61 -0.88
N THR A 78 9.65 12.81 -0.98
CA THR A 78 9.46 13.73 -2.09
C THR A 78 10.81 14.20 -2.64
N ASP A 79 10.78 14.90 -3.78
CA ASP A 79 11.92 15.62 -4.34
C ASP A 79 12.51 16.70 -3.41
N LYS A 80 11.72 17.22 -2.46
CA LYS A 80 12.12 18.27 -1.51
C LYS A 80 12.52 17.75 -0.13
N GLY A 81 12.51 16.44 0.07
CA GLY A 81 12.86 15.79 1.32
C GLY A 81 11.81 14.79 1.80
N VAL A 82 11.98 14.32 3.03
CA VAL A 82 11.16 13.29 3.66
C VAL A 82 10.21 13.93 4.67
N PHE A 83 8.96 13.50 4.66
CA PHE A 83 7.92 13.98 5.54
C PHE A 83 7.29 12.82 6.30
N MET A 84 6.87 13.06 7.53
CA MET A 84 6.06 12.13 8.31
C MET A 84 4.65 12.69 8.41
N ILE A 85 3.66 11.87 8.10
CA ILE A 85 2.24 12.20 8.24
C ILE A 85 1.68 11.29 9.31
N SER A 86 1.13 11.85 10.37
CA SER A 86 0.36 11.11 11.38
C SER A 86 -1.11 11.46 11.19
N ALA A 87 -1.94 10.45 10.94
CA ALA A 87 -3.37 10.59 10.86
C ALA A 87 -3.98 10.32 12.23
N ASP A 88 -4.81 11.24 12.69
CA ASP A 88 -5.46 11.21 13.99
C ASP A 88 -6.97 11.13 13.75
N TYR A 89 -7.59 10.03 14.17
CA TYR A 89 -9.03 9.85 14.02
C TYR A 89 -9.73 10.64 15.12
N SER A 90 -10.35 11.76 14.75
CA SER A 90 -11.18 12.54 15.67
C SER A 90 -12.52 11.83 15.89
N ASP A 91 -13.03 11.81 17.12
CA ASP A 91 -14.34 11.24 17.51
C ASP A 91 -15.53 11.75 16.67
N THR A 92 -15.35 12.88 15.97
CA THR A 92 -16.30 13.48 15.04
C THR A 92 -16.28 12.89 13.62
N MET A 93 -15.66 11.72 13.41
CA MET A 93 -15.51 11.04 12.10
C MET A 93 -14.68 11.80 11.05
N TYR A 94 -13.86 12.77 11.48
CA TYR A 94 -12.93 13.48 10.59
C TYR A 94 -11.50 13.05 10.89
N TRP A 95 -10.77 12.67 9.84
CA TRP A 95 -9.32 12.47 9.92
C TRP A 95 -8.63 13.83 9.98
N LYS A 96 -7.77 14.03 10.98
CA LYS A 96 -6.85 15.17 11.04
C LYS A 96 -5.45 14.69 10.72
N TYR A 97 -4.73 15.42 9.86
CA TYR A 97 -3.38 15.03 9.47
C TYR A 97 -2.35 15.99 10.06
N LYS A 98 -1.37 15.45 10.79
CA LYS A 98 -0.21 16.20 11.28
C LYS A 98 0.99 15.89 10.38
N ILE A 99 1.60 16.92 9.78
CA ILE A 99 2.70 16.76 8.84
C ILE A 99 3.99 17.32 9.46
N PHE A 100 5.03 16.50 9.50
CA PHE A 100 6.35 16.86 10.02
C PHE A 100 7.40 16.70 8.93
N LYS A 101 8.28 17.69 8.76
CA LYS A 101 9.45 17.53 7.90
C LYS A 101 10.56 16.82 8.68
N LEU A 102 11.12 15.77 8.10
CA LEU A 102 12.22 15.03 8.69
C LEU A 102 13.54 15.45 8.05
N ASP A 103 14.56 15.71 8.87
CA ASP A 103 15.91 16.03 8.39
C ASP A 103 16.64 14.79 7.86
N LYS A 104 16.26 13.59 8.32
CA LYS A 104 16.79 12.28 7.88
C LYS A 104 15.67 11.24 7.89
N LYS A 105 15.76 10.23 7.02
CA LYS A 105 14.84 9.08 7.02
C LYS A 105 14.82 8.42 8.39
N LEU A 106 13.62 8.05 8.85
CA LEU A 106 13.47 7.30 10.08
C LEU A 106 14.03 5.89 9.85
N GLN A 107 15.09 5.54 10.59
CA GLN A 107 15.56 4.16 10.60
C GLN A 107 14.59 3.34 11.45
N HIS A 108 13.96 2.35 10.82
CA HIS A 108 13.15 1.38 11.53
C HIS A 108 14.08 0.56 12.43
N PHE A 109 14.13 0.88 13.72
CA PHE A 109 14.78 0.01 14.70
C PHE A 109 13.86 -1.18 14.93
N THR A 110 14.03 -2.25 14.15
CA THR A 110 13.53 -3.56 14.54
C THR A 110 14.29 -3.99 15.77
N ASN A 111 13.66 -3.91 16.95
CA ASN A 111 14.16 -4.56 18.14
C ASN A 111 14.09 -6.08 17.87
N PRO A 112 15.22 -6.80 17.78
CA PRO A 112 15.18 -8.25 17.70
C PRO A 112 14.82 -8.76 19.10
N MET A 113 13.52 -8.92 19.37
CA MET A 113 13.07 -9.78 20.46
C MET A 113 13.24 -11.25 20.05
#